data_AF-A0A419F8H8-F1
#
_entry.id   AF-A0A419F8H8-F1
#
_cell.length_a   1.000
_cell.length_b   1.000
_cell.length_c   1.000
_cell.angle_alpha   90.00
_cell.angle_beta   90.00
_cell.angle_gamma   90.00
#
_symmetry.space_group_name_H-M   'P 1'
#
loop_
_entity.id
_entity.type
_entity.pdbx_description
1 polymer ?
#
loop_
_entity_poly.entity_id
_entity_poly.type
_entity_poly.pdbx_seq_one_letter_code
_entity_poly.pdbx_strand_id
1 'polypeptide(L)' 'YVATSPDLPGLVAQGRTLAETTEIAQDVARKLVESYEEHGDPLPPGIKKPEEEMDIHIAVGIG' A
#
# COMPACT_ATOMS: atom_id res chain seq x y z
N TYR A 1 12.27 -9.70 10.83
CA TYR A 1 11.67 -8.35 10.85
C TYR A 1 10.18 -8.49 10.67
N VAL A 2 9.40 -7.66 11.36
CA VAL A 2 7.93 -7.63 11.25
C VAL A 2 7.53 -6.18 11.00
N ALA A 3 6.65 -5.96 10.02
CA ALA A 3 6.02 -4.68 9.74
C ALA A 3 4.53 -4.78 10.02
N THR A 4 4.02 -3.76 10.69
CA THR A 4 2.60 -3.58 11.02
C THR A 4 2.25 -2.11 10.85
N SER A 5 1.00 -1.81 10.49
CA SER A 5 0.57 -0.42 10.33
C SER A 5 -0.63 -0.13 11.25
N PRO A 6 -0.57 0.91 12.11
CA PRO A 6 -1.75 1.36 12.85
C PRO A 6 -2.79 2.00 11.94
N ASP A 7 -2.37 2.54 10.79
CA ASP A 7 -3.22 3.22 9.82
C ASP A 7 -3.95 2.26 8.86
N LEU A 8 -3.41 1.06 8.65
CA LEU A 8 -4.04 -0.01 7.87
C LEU A 8 -4.20 -1.26 8.75
N PRO A 9 -5.32 -1.36 9.50
CA PRO A 9 -5.62 -2.53 10.30
C PRO A 9 -5.60 -3.80 9.47
N GLY A 10 -4.97 -4.85 9.99
CA GLY A 10 -4.78 -6.12 9.28
C GLY A 10 -3.49 -6.21 8.46
N LEU A 11 -2.74 -5.10 8.28
CA LEU A 11 -1.39 -5.18 7.70
C LEU A 11 -0.43 -5.81 8.71
N VAL A 12 0.02 -7.02 8.38
CA VAL A 12 1.13 -7.70 9.05
C VAL A 12 2.00 -8.36 7.99
N ALA A 13 3.29 -8.04 8.00
CA ALA A 13 4.27 -8.63 7.10
C ALA A 13 5.51 -9.06 7.89
N GLN A 14 6.04 -10.23 7.58
CA GLN A 14 7.22 -10.77 8.27
C GLN A 14 8.24 -11.27 7.24
N GLY A 15 9.47 -10.78 7.35
CA GLY A 15 10.57 -11.17 6.49
C GLY A 15 11.90 -11.33 7.23
N ARG A 16 12.87 -11.94 6.56
CA ARG A 16 14.24 -12.15 7.05
C ARG A 16 15.11 -10.90 6.96
N THR A 17 14.76 -9.99 6.04
CA THR A 17 15.42 -8.69 5.84
C THR A 17 14.41 -7.54 5.84
N LEU A 18 14.89 -6.30 5.98
CA LEU A 18 14.04 -5.11 5.89
C LEU A 18 13.40 -4.95 4.49
N ALA A 19 14.18 -5.21 3.43
CA ALA A 19 13.69 -5.15 2.06
C ALA A 19 12.55 -6.15 1.83
N GLU A 20 12.79 -7.43 2.17
CA GLU A 20 11.78 -8.49 2.03
C GLU A 20 10.52 -8.17 2.84
N THR A 21 10.67 -7.68 4.07
CA THR A 21 9.52 -7.29 4.90
C THR A 21 8.71 -6.15 4.28
N THR A 22 9.38 -5.19 3.63
CA THR A 22 8.74 -4.06 2.95
C THR A 22 8.02 -4.51 1.69
N GLU A 23 8.62 -5.39 0.89
CA GLU A 23 7.99 -5.98 -0.30
C GLU A 23 6.72 -6.76 0.09
N ILE A 24 6.78 -7.57 1.15
CA ILE A 24 5.62 -8.28 1.68
C ILE A 24 4.57 -7.28 2.20
N ALA A 25 4.98 -6.25 2.93
CA ALA A 25 4.06 -5.23 3.46
C ALA A 25 3.30 -4.51 2.34
N GLN A 26 3.96 -4.21 1.22
CA GLN A 26 3.33 -3.58 0.05
C GLN A 26 2.30 -4.51 -0.60
N ASP A 27 2.61 -5.80 -0.77
CA ASP A 27 1.66 -6.76 -1.34
C ASP A 27 0.42 -6.94 -0.46
N VAL A 28 0.62 -7.03 0.86
CA VAL A 28 -0.47 -7.12 1.84
C VAL A 28 -1.29 -5.83 1.84
N ALA A 29 -0.65 -4.66 1.81
CA ALA A 29 -1.35 -3.37 1.78
C ALA A 29 -2.26 -3.26 0.56
N ARG A 30 -1.76 -3.62 -0.63
CA ARG A 30 -2.54 -3.60 -1.87
C ARG A 30 -3.77 -4.49 -1.78
N LYS A 31 -3.60 -5.76 -1.36
CA LYS A 31 -4.72 -6.72 -1.22
C LYS A 31 -5.77 -6.27 -0.22
N LEU A 32 -5.34 -5.65 0.89
CA LEU A 32 -6.26 -5.11 1.88
C LEU A 32 -7.08 -3.97 1.27
N VAL A 33 -6.43 -3.01 0.61
CA VAL A 33 -7.12 -1.90 -0.07
C VAL A 33 -8.09 -2.41 -1.13
N GLU A 34 -7.67 -3.35 -1.98
CA GLU A 34 -8.53 -4.01 -2.97
C GLU A 34 -9.75 -4.65 -2.30
N SER A 35 -9.55 -5.38 -1.20
CA SER A 35 -10.63 -5.99 -0.42
C SER A 35 -11.60 -4.94 0.14
N TYR A 36 -11.12 -3.81 0.68
CA TYR A 36 -11.99 -2.72 1.13
C TYR A 36 -12.85 -2.17 -0.04
N GLU A 37 -12.26 -2.00 -1.22
CA GLU A 37 -12.98 -1.52 -2.40
C GLU A 37 -14.01 -2.54 -2.93
N GLU A 38 -13.66 -3.82 -2.98
CA GLU A 38 -14.55 -4.90 -3.44
C GLU A 38 -15.73 -5.13 -2.50
N HIS A 39 -15.50 -5.02 -1.18
CA HIS A 39 -16.55 -5.19 -0.17
C HIS A 39 -17.41 -3.93 0.03
N GLY A 40 -16.97 -2.79 -0.49
CA GLY A 40 -17.64 -1.49 -0.29
C GLY A 40 -17.45 -0.93 1.12
N ASP A 41 -16.47 -1.43 1.86
CA ASP A 41 -16.12 -0.93 3.18
C ASP A 41 -15.34 0.40 3.06
N PRO A 42 -15.60 1.39 3.93
CA PRO A 42 -14.84 2.61 3.93
C PRO A 42 -13.39 2.32 4.32
N LEU A 43 -12.44 2.87 3.55
CA LEU A 43 -11.03 2.79 3.90
C LEU A 43 -10.80 3.39 5.30
N PRO A 44 -9.88 2.82 6.10
CA PRO A 44 -9.57 3.33 7.42
C PRO A 44 -9.06 4.77 7.35
N PRO A 45 -9.25 5.59 8.40
CA PRO A 45 -8.99 7.04 8.36
C PRO A 45 -7.53 7.42 8.08
N GLY A 46 -6.58 6.51 8.31
CA GLY A 46 -5.17 6.69 7.98
C GLY A 46 -4.84 6.48 6.49
N ILE A 47 -5.77 5.95 5.70
CA ILE A 47 -5.61 5.68 4.27
C ILE A 47 -6.55 6.57 3.49
N LYS A 48 -5.99 7.57 2.82
CA LYS A 48 -6.71 8.44 1.91
C LYS A 48 -6.48 7.98 0.49
N LYS A 49 -7.56 7.89 -0.29
CA LYS A 49 -7.42 7.86 -1.75
C LYS A 49 -6.75 9.17 -2.17
N PRO A 50 -5.80 9.16 -3.11
CA PRO A 50 -5.27 10.40 -3.66
C PRO A 50 -6.46 11.23 -4.19
N GLU A 51 -6.64 12.42 -3.65
CA GLU A 51 -7.74 13.33 -4.00
C GLU A 51 -7.52 13.99 -5.39
N GLU A 52 -6.36 13.77 -5.98
CA GLU A 52 -5.93 14.33 -7.27
C GLU A 52 -5.37 13.21 -8.14
N GLU A 53 -5.86 13.08 -9.38
CA GLU A 53 -5.19 12.30 -10.42
C GLU A 53 -3.78 12.86 -10.57
N MET A 54 -2.79 12.12 -10.08
CA MET A 54 -1.40 12.55 -10.13
C MET A 54 -0.95 12.49 -11.59
N ASP A 55 -0.86 13.65 -12.25
CA ASP A 55 -0.30 13.77 -13.60
C ASP A 55 1.21 13.55 -13.50
N ILE A 56 1.61 12.28 -13.51
CA ILE A 56 3.03 11.90 -13.46
C ILE A 56 3.60 12.17 -14.85
N HIS A 57 4.17 13.35 -15.04
CA HIS A 57 5.00 13.65 -16.21
C HIS A 57 6.28 12.81 -16.17
N ILE A 58 6.20 11.56 -16.66
CA ILE A 58 7.38 10.74 -16.88
C ILE A 58 8.07 11.27 -18.15
N ALA A 59 9.11 12.08 -17.97
CA ALA A 59 10.03 12.40 -19.06
C ALA A 59 10.85 11.14 -19.40
N VAL A 60 10.39 10.38 -20.40
CA VAL A 60 11.21 9.31 -20.97
C VAL A 60 12.31 9.98 -21.80
N GLY A 61 13.53 10.01 -21.26
CA GLY A 61 14.71 10.43 -22.00
C GLY A 61 14.97 9.45 -23.15
N ILE A 62 14.59 9.84 -24.36
CA ILE A 62 15.08 9.23 -25.59
C ILE A 62 16.56 9.63 -25.74
N GLY A 63 17.45 8.65 -25.56
CA GLY A 63 18.87 8.71 -25.89
C GLY A 63 19.24 7.59 -26.85
#